data_AF-A0A5E4KBD3-F1
#
_entry.id   AF-A0A5E4KBD3-F1
#
_cell.length_a   1.000
_cell.length_b   1.000
_cell.length_c   1.000
_cell.angle_alpha   90.00
_cell.angle_beta   90.00
_cell.angle_gamma   90.00
#
_symmetry.space_group_name_H-M   'P 1'
#
loop_
_entity.id
_entity.type
_entity.pdbx_description
1 polymer ?
#
loop_
_entity_poly.entity_id
_entity_poly.type
_entity_poly.pdbx_seq_one_letter_code
_entity_poly.pdbx_strand_id
1 'polypeptide(L)' 'MIENDIKAEDEALELYAEIIKLAGSEGDSTTRLLFEEIMSNEEEHKHTFTILLK' A
#
# COMPACT_ATOMS: atom_id res chain seq x y z
N MET A 1 -9.37 11.21 10.73
CA MET A 1 -10.81 10.90 10.51
C MET A 1 -10.80 9.73 9.56
N ILE A 2 -11.60 8.69 9.80
CA ILE A 2 -11.49 7.40 9.09
C ILE A 2 -11.51 7.56 7.56
N GLU A 3 -12.26 8.53 7.02
CA GLU A 3 -12.25 8.84 5.58
C GLU A 3 -10.91 9.36 5.06
N ASN A 4 -10.22 10.20 5.84
CA ASN A 4 -8.85 10.65 5.52
C ASN A 4 -7.85 9.49 5.63
N ASP A 5 -8.08 8.56 6.56
CA ASP A 5 -7.24 7.38 6.74
C ASP A 5 -7.38 6.47 5.50
N ILE A 6 -8.60 6.21 5.02
CA ILE A 6 -8.86 5.48 3.76
C ILE A 6 -8.19 6.17 2.56
N LYS A 7 -8.28 7.51 2.46
CA LYS A 7 -7.64 8.27 1.38
C LYS A 7 -6.11 8.17 1.43
N ALA A 8 -5.53 8.16 2.63
CA ALA A 8 -4.10 7.98 2.80
C ALA A 8 -3.66 6.58 2.36
N GLU A 9 -4.45 5.54 2.65
CA GLU A 9 -4.17 4.18 2.14
C GLU A 9 -4.20 4.11 0.61
N ASP A 10 -5.17 4.78 -0.04
CA ASP A 10 -5.23 4.85 -1.51
C ASP A 10 -3.99 5.52 -2.12
N GLU A 11 -3.57 6.65 -1.55
CA GLU A 11 -2.37 7.36 -2.00
C GLU A 11 -1.08 6.56 -1.75
N ALA A 12 -1.01 5.82 -0.64
CA ALA A 12 0.11 4.95 -0.31
C ALA A 12 0.21 3.77 -1.28
N LEU A 13 -0.90 3.09 -1.59
CA LEU A 13 -0.95 1.98 -2.54
C LEU A 13 -0.51 2.41 -3.95
N GLU A 14 -0.93 3.60 -4.41
CA GLU A 14 -0.48 4.15 -5.69
C GLU A 14 1.05 4.37 -5.71
N LEU A 15 1.60 4.99 -4.66
CA LEU A 15 3.04 5.23 -4.53
C LEU A 15 3.84 3.92 -4.47
N TYR A 16 3.38 2.95 -3.68
CA TYR A 16 4.08 1.67 -3.52
C TYR A 16 4.11 0.86 -4.82
N ALA A 17 3.06 0.93 -5.63
CA ALA A 17 3.04 0.31 -6.95
C ALA A 17 4.12 0.90 -7.88
N GLU A 18 4.37 2.21 -7.83
CA GLU A 18 5.46 2.85 -8.58
C GLU A 18 6.84 2.39 -8.09
N ILE A 19 7.02 2.27 -6.78
CA ILE A 19 8.28 1.80 -6.16
C ILE A 19 8.57 0.35 -6.54
N ILE A 20 7.58 -0.55 -6.48
CA ILE A 20 7.71 -1.96 -6.88
C ILE A 20 8.13 -2.06 -8.34
N LYS A 21 7.52 -1.26 -9.22
CA LYS A 21 7.86 -1.21 -10.64
C LYS A 21 9.31 -0.75 -10.85
N LEU A 22 9.73 0.31 -10.17
CA LEU A 22 11.09 0.82 -10.27
C LEU A 22 12.10 -0.20 -9.75
N ALA A 23 11.90 -0.73 -8.53
CA ALA A 23 12.75 -1.75 -7.92
C ALA A 23 12.85 -3.01 -8.81
N GLY A 24 11.73 -3.44 -9.40
CA GLY A 24 11.71 -4.53 -10.37
C GLY A 24 12.54 -4.24 -11.63
N SER A 25 12.53 -3.00 -12.13
CA SER A 25 13.31 -2.59 -13.29
C SER A 25 14.81 -2.48 -13.01
N GLU A 26 15.19 -2.19 -11.76
CA GLU A 26 16.58 -2.09 -11.31
C GLU A 26 17.14 -3.44 -10.82
N GLY A 27 16.30 -4.47 -10.73
CA GLY A 27 16.69 -5.78 -10.18
C GLY A 27 16.83 -5.80 -8.66
N ASP A 28 16.33 -4.78 -7.96
CA ASP A 28 16.29 -4.72 -6.50
C ASP A 28 15.11 -5.56 -5.97
N SER A 29 15.37 -6.85 -5.79
CA SER A 29 14.37 -7.78 -5.26
C SER A 29 14.05 -7.54 -3.78
N THR A 30 14.98 -6.99 -2.99
CA THR A 30 14.77 -6.74 -1.57
C THR A 30 13.73 -5.63 -1.38
N THR A 31 13.92 -4.50 -2.05
CA THR A 31 12.96 -3.39 -2.00
C THR A 31 11.63 -3.81 -2.60
N ARG A 32 11.62 -4.51 -3.74
CA ARG A 32 10.38 -4.97 -4.37
C ARG A 32 9.54 -5.82 -3.40
N LEU A 33 10.14 -6.85 -2.81
CA LEU A 33 9.45 -7.75 -1.88
C LEU A 33 8.94 -7.01 -0.63
N LEU A 34 9.74 -6.09 -0.09
CA LEU A 34 9.34 -5.29 1.07
C LEU A 34 8.06 -4.48 0.77
N PHE A 35 7.99 -3.81 -0.38
CA PHE A 35 6.82 -3.02 -0.73
C PHE A 35 5.61 -3.89 -1.14
N GLU A 36 5.82 -5.07 -1.72
CA GLU A 36 4.75 -6.05 -1.94
C GLU A 36 4.12 -6.51 -0.61
N GLU A 37 4.93 -6.76 0.42
CA GLU A 37 4.45 -7.10 1.77
C GLU A 37 3.69 -5.94 2.43
N ILE A 38 4.21 -4.71 2.32
CA ILE A 38 3.53 -3.52 2.84
C ILE A 38 2.16 -3.33 2.17
N MET A 39 2.06 -3.49 0.84
CA MET A 39 0.78 -3.38 0.14
C MET A 39 -0.28 -4.35 0.68
N SER A 40 0.11 -5.59 0.98
CA SER A 40 -0.81 -6.57 1.58
C SER A 40 -1.34 -6.09 2.93
N ASN A 41 -0.52 -5.43 3.73
CA ASN A 41 -0.95 -4.89 5.03
C ASN A 41 -1.90 -3.69 4.86
N GLU A 42 -1.62 -2.79 3.90
CA GLU A 42 -2.50 -1.63 3.65
C GLU A 42 -3.89 -2.06 3.15
N GLU A 43 -3.99 -3.15 2.39
CA GLU A 43 -5.29 -3.74 2.02
C GLU A 43 -6.09 -4.19 3.25
N GLU A 44 -5.44 -4.79 4.25
CA GLU A 44 -6.08 -5.18 5.52
C GLU A 44 -6.49 -3.95 6.37
N HIS A 45 -5.64 -2.91 6.40
CA HIS A 45 -5.96 -1.64 7.05
C HIS A 45 -7.18 -0.98 6.42
N LYS A 46 -7.19 -0.87 5.08
CA LYS A 46 -8.32 -0.31 4.32
C LYS A 46 -9.60 -1.10 4.53
N HIS A 47 -9.53 -2.43 4.59
CA HIS A 47 -10.67 -3.27 4.93
C HIS A 47 -11.22 -2.94 6.34
N THR A 48 -10.34 -2.83 7.32
CA THR A 48 -10.69 -2.50 8.71
C THR A 48 -11.35 -1.12 8.80
N PHE A 49 -10.77 -0.10 8.16
CA PHE A 49 -11.34 1.26 8.14
C PHE A 49 -12.70 1.29 7.45
N THR A 50 -12.88 0.53 6.37
CA THR A 50 -14.17 0.41 5.68
C THR A 50 -15.25 -0.23 6.57
N ILE A 51 -14.88 -1.18 7.43
CA ILE A 51 -15.80 -1.75 8.43
C ILE A 51 -16.17 -0.71 9.49
N LEU A 52 -15.19 0.02 10.02
CA LEU A 52 -15.39 1.00 11.09
C LEU A 52 -16.16 2.26 10.66
N LEU A 53 -16.18 2.56 9.36
CA LEU A 53 -16.94 3.68 8.79
C LEU A 53 -18.45 3.38 8.64
N LYS A 54 -18.86 2.10 8.72
CA LYS A 54 -20.26 1.67 8.65
C LYS A 54 -20.96 1.75 10.00
#